data_AF-A0A1G0ZQU4-F1
#
_entry.id   AF-A0A1G0ZQU4-F1
#
_cell.length_a   1.000
_cell.length_b   1.000
_cell.length_c   1.000
_cell.angle_alpha   90.00
_cell.angle_beta   90.00
_cell.angle_gamma   90.00
#
_symmetry.space_group_name_H-M   'P 1'
#
loop_
_entity.id
_entity.type
_entity.pdbx_description
1 polymer ?
#
loop_
_entity_poly.entity_id
_entity_poly.type
_entity_poly.pdbx_seq_one_letter_code
_entity_poly.pdbx_strand_id
1 'polypeptide(L)'
;MAMTCMMNQAGGRMPGRGRVGVLRVLLLSVWLAGAVCVQAGKVVLQIRAGNPLEKPQKVMIRSALPSRIGTNDILSTAGLDLGYDVRENVFYVHQEIELGAKETRLFEVQLRDIWEIPAAEMARFREWAVTLTSRLSASEYAEEASGLQAGLAQALDRIETLQKEHAIKPGASPAAHIQAYETALQVMQEVRQDVGHLENLVMATGQDPGQLIGDVQNAPPPRRDIKLKPEDYRTVIIRIQVRNPSPTDRRKAPVIRDLPVEVRPDDILDAGGLQVRTDPLRGICTVFQDNVEVPPNESVTFNVRIRDRWNINGPRIRELDVRASNLVARIAVKEKFGTVETALQTIRADLQAIAGEPVPQVLNERYVAFFREQAMRVDAVEVRLNRIDASLRAIDKTSKFGFDKVKAPSAKTTWIIIYIILGFLALMSLLFFLRWYGRSGAEKLDGGQEPKSG
;
A
#
# COMPACT_ATOMS: atom_id res chain seq x y z
N MET A 1 33.49 2.68 -37.34
CA MET A 1 32.52 3.72 -37.72
C MET A 1 32.64 4.85 -36.73
N ALA A 2 33.30 5.92 -37.17
CA ALA A 2 33.52 7.14 -36.41
C ALA A 2 32.31 8.07 -36.57
N MET A 3 31.91 8.76 -35.51
CA MET A 3 31.19 10.03 -35.66
C MET A 3 31.46 10.97 -34.49
N THR A 4 32.42 11.83 -34.77
CA THR A 4 32.75 13.11 -34.15
C THR A 4 31.54 14.05 -34.23
N CYS A 5 31.25 14.81 -33.18
CA CYS A 5 30.51 16.07 -33.35
C CYS A 5 31.05 17.14 -32.38
N MET A 6 31.60 18.19 -32.99
CA MET A 6 32.16 19.40 -32.39
C MET A 6 31.07 20.45 -32.10
N MET A 7 31.35 21.27 -31.08
CA MET A 7 31.15 22.73 -30.94
C MET A 7 29.86 23.38 -31.46
N ASN A 8 29.20 24.18 -30.61
CA ASN A 8 29.27 25.64 -30.78
C ASN A 8 28.86 26.46 -29.54
N GLN A 9 29.59 27.55 -29.34
CA GLN A 9 29.33 28.63 -28.37
C GLN A 9 28.41 29.69 -29.00
N ALA A 10 27.56 30.31 -28.21
CA ALA A 10 27.11 31.69 -28.46
C ALA A 10 26.72 32.34 -27.13
N GLY A 11 27.39 33.45 -26.82
CA GLY A 11 27.21 34.21 -25.59
C GLY A 11 26.09 35.25 -25.67
N GLY A 12 25.52 35.57 -24.50
CA GLY A 12 24.69 36.75 -24.27
C GLY A 12 25.05 37.36 -22.93
N ARG A 13 25.72 38.52 -22.95
CA ARG A 13 25.97 39.39 -21.78
C ARG A 13 24.73 40.25 -21.52
N MET A 14 24.27 40.29 -20.28
CA MET A 14 23.40 41.35 -19.73
C MET A 14 24.03 41.84 -18.40
N PRO A 15 24.18 43.16 -18.18
CA PRO A 15 24.59 43.71 -16.90
C PRO A 15 23.39 44.27 -16.13
N GLY A 16 23.30 44.04 -14.82
CA GLY A 16 22.22 44.63 -14.01
C GLY A 16 22.32 44.34 -12.51
N ARG A 17 22.87 45.31 -11.78
CA ARG A 17 23.05 45.42 -10.32
C ARG A 17 21.87 44.98 -9.44
N GLY A 18 22.18 44.45 -8.25
CA GLY A 18 21.26 44.49 -7.11
C GLY A 18 21.70 43.71 -5.86
N ARG A 19 22.48 44.36 -4.98
CA ARG A 19 22.67 44.10 -3.54
C ARG A 19 22.49 42.65 -3.04
N VAL A 20 23.60 41.93 -2.85
CA VAL A 20 23.66 40.73 -2.02
C VAL A 20 23.74 41.15 -0.55
N GLY A 21 22.60 41.12 0.13
CA GLY A 21 22.57 40.99 1.59
C GLY A 21 23.05 39.58 1.94
N VAL A 22 24.16 39.48 2.67
CA VAL A 22 24.73 38.21 3.14
C VAL A 22 23.81 37.66 4.24
N LEU A 23 22.76 36.94 3.83
CA LEU A 23 21.99 36.09 4.74
C LEU A 23 22.86 34.85 5.03
N ARG A 24 23.59 34.90 6.15
CA ARG A 24 24.31 33.74 6.68
C ARG A 24 23.28 32.68 7.12
N VAL A 25 22.89 31.80 6.20
CA VAL A 25 22.27 30.52 6.55
C VAL A 25 23.39 29.66 7.15
N LEU A 26 23.47 29.67 8.48
CA LEU A 26 24.38 28.82 9.24
C LEU A 26 23.78 27.41 9.24
N LEU A 27 24.32 26.55 8.36
CA LEU A 27 24.03 25.11 8.32
C LEU A 27 24.43 24.48 9.66
N LEU A 28 23.43 24.19 10.49
CA LEU A 28 23.60 23.43 11.73
C LEU A 28 23.71 21.95 11.36
N SER A 29 24.90 21.37 11.51
CA SER A 29 25.11 19.95 11.26
C SER A 29 24.64 19.12 12.45
N VAL A 30 23.44 18.55 12.36
CA VAL A 30 22.99 17.47 13.25
C VAL A 30 23.70 16.19 12.81
N TRP A 31 24.66 15.71 13.60
CA TRP A 31 25.35 14.45 13.35
C TRP A 31 24.66 13.33 14.14
N LEU A 32 24.00 12.40 13.43
CA LEU A 32 23.64 11.10 14.01
C LEU A 32 24.91 10.26 14.17
N ALA A 33 25.43 10.19 15.39
CA ALA A 33 26.41 9.17 15.78
C ALA A 33 26.01 8.67 17.18
N GLY A 34 25.25 7.57 17.23
CA GLY A 34 24.72 7.00 18.46
C GLY A 34 25.47 5.72 18.86
N ALA A 35 25.99 5.69 20.08
CA ALA A 35 26.56 4.50 20.71
C ALA A 35 25.55 3.99 21.75
N VAL A 36 24.77 2.98 21.38
CA VAL A 36 23.58 2.56 22.14
C VAL A 36 23.93 1.52 23.21
N CYS A 37 23.46 1.72 24.44
CA CYS A 37 23.58 0.77 25.54
C CYS A 37 22.24 0.02 25.73
N VAL A 38 22.29 -1.30 25.92
CA VAL A 38 21.14 -2.21 25.72
C VAL A 38 20.79 -2.99 26.99
N GLN A 39 19.48 -3.10 27.22
CA GLN A 39 18.82 -4.07 28.10
C GLN A 39 17.87 -4.90 27.20
N ALA A 40 17.72 -6.21 27.42
CA ALA A 40 16.95 -7.10 26.52
C ALA A 40 15.53 -6.56 26.24
N GLY A 41 15.12 -6.54 24.95
CA GLY A 41 13.80 -6.07 24.50
C GLY A 41 13.66 -4.55 24.34
N LYS A 42 14.76 -3.79 24.37
CA LYS A 42 14.77 -2.32 24.30
C LYS A 42 15.84 -1.79 23.36
N VAL A 43 15.45 -0.83 22.52
CA VAL A 43 16.33 -0.04 21.65
C VAL A 43 16.47 1.36 22.24
N VAL A 44 17.70 1.83 22.46
CA VAL A 44 17.94 3.21 22.94
C VAL A 44 18.45 4.06 21.79
N LEU A 45 17.72 5.10 21.41
CA LEU A 45 18.15 6.08 20.42
C LEU A 45 18.85 7.23 21.12
N GLN A 46 20.11 7.45 20.73
CA GLN A 46 20.93 8.55 21.24
C GLN A 46 20.83 9.76 20.34
N ILE A 47 20.19 10.81 20.85
CA ILE A 47 20.06 12.10 20.17
C ILE A 47 21.07 13.05 20.79
N ARG A 48 21.99 13.57 19.96
CA ARG A 48 23.02 14.53 20.39
C ARG A 48 22.63 15.93 19.93
N ALA A 49 22.55 16.85 20.88
CA ALA A 49 22.39 18.27 20.62
C ALA A 49 23.63 19.01 21.11
N GLY A 50 24.32 19.72 20.21
CA GLY A 50 25.54 20.44 20.50
C GLY A 50 25.43 21.91 20.12
N ASN A 51 25.94 22.79 20.97
CA ASN A 51 26.15 24.19 20.64
C ASN A 51 27.60 24.39 20.14
N PRO A 52 27.82 24.67 18.84
CA PRO A 52 29.17 24.88 18.33
C PRO A 52 29.76 26.25 18.71
N LEU A 53 28.98 27.17 19.27
CA LEU A 53 29.40 28.54 19.59
C LEU A 53 30.02 28.64 21.00
N GLU A 54 30.77 29.72 21.22
CA GLU A 54 31.37 30.07 22.53
C GLU A 54 30.42 30.85 23.44
N LYS A 55 29.15 31.00 23.05
CA LYS A 55 28.13 31.70 23.83
C LYS A 55 26.89 30.80 23.97
N PRO A 56 26.14 30.91 25.09
CA PRO A 56 24.88 30.19 25.24
C PRO A 56 23.91 30.48 24.10
N GLN A 57 23.18 29.45 23.66
CA GLN A 57 22.20 29.55 22.59
C GLN A 57 21.03 28.61 22.85
N LYS A 58 19.82 29.08 22.51
CA LYS A 58 18.63 28.21 22.41
C LYS A 58 18.69 27.39 21.12
N VAL A 59 18.63 26.07 21.26
CA VAL A 59 18.66 25.10 20.17
C VAL A 59 17.34 24.33 20.16
N MET A 60 16.67 24.31 19.01
CA MET A 60 15.48 23.50 18.80
C MET A 60 15.89 22.10 18.36
N ILE A 61 15.63 21.10 19.20
CA ILE A 61 15.80 19.69 18.86
C ILE A 61 14.53 19.21 18.16
N ARG A 62 14.68 18.55 17.02
CA ARG A 62 13.61 17.77 16.38
C ARG A 62 14.22 16.53 15.74
N SER A 63 13.79 15.35 16.17
CA SER A 63 14.25 14.07 15.61
C SER A 63 13.05 13.17 15.35
N ALA A 64 12.90 12.72 14.10
CA ALA A 64 11.95 11.68 13.77
C ALA A 64 12.36 10.36 14.45
N LEU A 65 11.38 9.63 14.97
CA LEU A 65 11.57 8.26 15.43
C LEU A 65 11.45 7.31 14.23
N PRO A 66 12.02 6.09 14.30
CA PRO A 66 11.83 5.10 13.25
C PRO A 66 10.36 4.85 12.93
N SER A 67 10.08 4.49 11.68
CA SER A 67 8.72 4.18 11.24
C SER A 67 8.13 2.98 11.99
N ARG A 68 6.80 2.86 11.99
CA ARG A 68 6.01 1.77 12.63
C ARG A 68 5.94 1.78 14.16
N ILE A 69 6.67 2.66 14.84
CA ILE A 69 6.56 2.86 16.29
C ILE A 69 5.19 3.43 16.63
N GLY A 70 4.48 2.79 17.55
CA GLY A 70 3.29 3.33 18.20
C GLY A 70 3.63 4.03 19.52
N THR A 71 2.67 4.76 20.09
CA THR A 71 2.83 5.40 21.41
C THR A 71 3.17 4.39 22.51
N ASN A 72 2.66 3.16 22.41
CA ASN A 72 2.92 2.08 23.37
C ASN A 72 4.33 1.49 23.30
N ASP A 73 5.06 1.80 22.23
CA ASP A 73 6.44 1.31 22.02
C ASP A 73 7.47 2.33 22.52
N ILE A 74 7.06 3.54 22.88
CA ILE A 74 7.93 4.58 23.43
C ILE A 74 7.98 4.42 24.95
N LEU A 75 9.10 3.93 25.48
CA LEU A 75 9.29 3.66 26.90
C LEU A 75 9.72 4.93 27.66
N SER A 76 10.53 5.78 27.03
CA SER A 76 10.98 7.06 27.58
C SER A 76 11.39 8.02 26.48
N THR A 77 10.99 9.29 26.58
CA THR A 77 11.42 10.37 25.68
C THR A 77 12.63 11.14 26.19
N ALA A 78 13.23 10.72 27.33
CA ALA A 78 14.33 11.42 27.99
C ALA A 78 14.06 12.91 28.26
N GLY A 79 12.80 13.27 28.56
CA GLY A 79 12.38 14.64 28.85
C GLY A 79 12.07 15.50 27.62
N LEU A 80 12.13 14.94 26.42
CA LEU A 80 11.68 15.58 25.18
C LEU A 80 10.16 15.46 25.02
N ASP A 81 9.55 16.43 24.35
CA ASP A 81 8.13 16.39 23.99
C ASP A 81 7.90 15.45 22.80
N LEU A 82 6.81 14.71 22.83
CA LEU A 82 6.42 13.79 21.76
C LEU A 82 5.39 14.47 20.83
N GLY A 83 5.76 14.62 19.56
CA GLY A 83 4.85 15.03 18.49
C GLY A 83 4.56 13.88 17.52
N TYR A 84 3.53 14.05 16.70
CA TYR A 84 3.19 13.14 15.62
C TYR A 84 3.04 13.94 14.33
N ASP A 85 3.85 13.61 13.32
CA ASP A 85 3.74 14.24 12.01
C ASP A 85 2.68 13.50 11.19
N VAL A 86 1.50 14.11 11.07
CA VAL A 86 0.36 13.55 10.33
C VAL A 86 0.68 13.33 8.85
N ARG A 87 1.68 14.05 8.29
CA ARG A 87 2.05 13.95 6.88
C ARG A 87 2.95 12.75 6.64
N GLU A 88 3.98 12.61 7.46
CA GLU A 88 4.94 11.52 7.35
C GLU A 88 4.43 10.23 8.02
N ASN A 89 3.36 10.33 8.82
CA ASN A 89 2.84 9.23 9.65
C ASN A 89 3.93 8.67 10.59
N VAL A 90 4.71 9.57 11.18
CA VAL A 90 5.87 9.25 12.02
C VAL A 90 5.83 10.08 13.31
N PHE A 91 6.10 9.43 14.43
CA PHE A 91 6.32 10.13 15.69
C PHE A 91 7.69 10.82 15.68
N TYR A 92 7.77 11.99 16.31
CA TYR A 92 9.03 12.71 16.47
C TYR A 92 9.15 13.25 17.88
N VAL A 93 10.37 13.34 18.38
CA VAL A 93 10.66 14.02 19.64
C VAL A 93 11.17 15.42 19.36
N HIS A 94 10.78 16.39 20.18
CA HIS A 94 11.22 17.76 20.05
C HIS A 94 11.32 18.48 21.40
N GLN A 95 12.20 19.47 21.49
CA GLN A 95 12.28 20.39 22.63
C GLN A 95 13.15 21.59 22.27
N GLU A 96 12.79 22.77 22.75
CA GLU A 96 13.70 23.93 22.73
C GLU A 96 14.50 23.95 24.03
N ILE A 97 15.83 23.84 23.94
CA ILE A 97 16.71 23.83 25.11
C ILE A 97 17.78 24.90 25.00
N GLU A 98 18.17 25.47 26.13
CA GLU A 98 19.33 26.36 26.19
C GLU A 98 20.59 25.55 26.48
N LEU A 99 21.54 25.61 25.54
CA LEU A 99 22.85 24.98 25.64
C LEU A 99 23.91 26.05 25.87
N GLY A 100 24.78 25.83 26.86
CA GLY A 100 25.94 26.65 27.14
C GLY A 100 26.97 26.65 26.01
N ALA A 101 28.00 27.48 26.15
CA ALA A 101 29.12 27.56 25.22
C ALA A 101 29.79 26.18 25.05
N LYS A 102 29.91 25.70 23.81
CA LYS A 102 30.50 24.38 23.47
C LYS A 102 29.83 23.18 24.17
N GLU A 103 28.66 23.36 24.76
CA GLU A 103 27.97 22.27 25.48
C GLU A 103 27.37 21.27 24.48
N THR A 104 27.52 19.99 24.78
CA THR A 104 26.81 18.90 24.10
C THR A 104 25.98 18.12 25.11
N ARG A 105 24.68 18.00 24.86
CA ARG A 105 23.76 17.16 25.65
C ARG A 105 23.36 15.93 24.85
N LEU A 106 23.27 14.81 25.56
CA LEU A 106 22.83 13.52 25.03
C LEU A 106 21.46 13.19 25.62
N PHE A 107 20.52 12.85 24.75
CA PHE A 107 19.19 12.37 25.12
C PHE A 107 19.06 10.92 24.71
N GLU A 108 18.61 10.07 25.63
CA GLU A 108 18.48 8.63 25.43
C GLU A 108 17.00 8.24 25.34
N VAL A 109 16.44 8.34 24.14
CA VAL A 109 15.05 7.93 23.89
C VAL A 109 14.99 6.41 23.89
N GLN A 110 14.15 5.83 24.74
CA GLN A 110 14.06 4.40 24.93
C GLN A 110 12.80 3.88 24.25
N LEU A 111 12.97 2.85 23.42
CA LEU A 111 11.91 2.24 22.64
C LEU A 111 11.85 0.75 22.95
N ARG A 112 10.66 0.16 22.89
CA ARG A 112 10.48 -1.29 22.83
C ARG A 112 11.04 -1.78 21.50
N ASP A 113 11.76 -2.89 21.55
CA ASP A 113 12.21 -3.53 20.33
C ASP A 113 11.02 -4.20 19.63
N ILE A 114 10.66 -3.69 18.45
CA ILE A 114 9.60 -4.21 17.59
C ILE A 114 10.15 -4.70 16.24
N TRP A 115 11.48 -4.69 16.06
CA TRP A 115 12.15 -5.05 14.81
C TRP A 115 12.69 -6.47 14.84
N GLU A 116 11.87 -7.37 15.39
CA GLU A 116 12.14 -8.79 15.46
C GLU A 116 10.92 -9.54 14.89
N ILE A 117 11.16 -10.48 13.96
CA ILE A 117 10.13 -11.45 13.58
C ILE A 117 10.11 -12.53 14.67
N PRO A 118 8.97 -12.77 15.33
CA PRO A 118 8.90 -13.74 16.41
C PRO A 118 9.26 -15.16 15.94
N ALA A 119 10.10 -15.87 16.69
CA ALA A 119 10.49 -17.26 16.37
C ALA A 119 9.28 -18.20 16.24
N ALA A 120 8.22 -17.96 17.02
CA ALA A 120 6.97 -18.71 16.92
C ALA A 120 6.25 -18.53 15.58
N GLU A 121 6.33 -17.34 14.96
CA GLU A 121 5.76 -17.10 13.62
C GLU A 121 6.53 -17.92 12.57
N MET A 122 7.86 -17.89 12.61
CA MET A 122 8.69 -18.67 11.69
C MET A 122 8.48 -20.18 11.86
N ALA A 123 8.41 -20.67 13.09
CA ALA A 123 8.14 -22.08 13.40
C ALA A 123 6.77 -22.51 12.82
N ARG A 124 5.73 -21.68 12.99
CA ARG A 124 4.41 -21.93 12.42
C ARG A 124 4.46 -22.07 10.90
N PHE A 125 5.21 -21.22 10.19
CA PHE A 125 5.36 -21.36 8.72
C PHE A 125 6.08 -22.66 8.34
N ARG A 126 7.12 -23.08 9.07
CA ARG A 126 7.81 -24.36 8.82
C ARG A 126 6.87 -25.55 9.01
N GLU A 127 6.18 -25.61 10.15
CA GLU A 127 5.24 -26.69 10.48
C GLU A 127 4.10 -26.76 9.47
N TRP A 128 3.61 -25.59 9.04
CA TRP A 128 2.56 -25.51 8.05
C TRP A 128 3.01 -26.00 6.68
N ALA A 129 4.20 -25.59 6.22
CA ALA A 129 4.78 -26.07 4.97
C ALA A 129 4.96 -27.61 4.97
N VAL A 130 5.47 -28.18 6.06
CA VAL A 130 5.58 -29.65 6.24
C VAL A 130 4.21 -30.32 6.12
N THR A 131 3.19 -29.75 6.79
CA THR A 131 1.82 -30.28 6.76
C THR A 131 1.25 -30.26 5.34
N LEU A 132 1.39 -29.16 4.60
CA LEU A 132 0.89 -29.05 3.23
C LEU A 132 1.62 -29.99 2.28
N THR A 133 2.95 -30.08 2.34
CA THR A 133 3.73 -31.00 1.50
C THR A 133 3.36 -32.45 1.77
N SER A 134 3.11 -32.83 3.03
CA SER A 134 2.65 -34.19 3.37
C SER A 134 1.33 -34.55 2.66
N ARG A 135 0.41 -33.60 2.55
CA ARG A 135 -0.87 -33.77 1.84
C ARG A 135 -0.70 -33.89 0.32
N LEU A 136 0.35 -33.29 -0.23
CA LEU A 136 0.67 -33.30 -1.66
C LEU A 136 1.55 -34.49 -2.08
N SER A 137 2.07 -35.27 -1.14
CA SER A 137 3.03 -36.36 -1.40
C SER A 137 2.53 -37.45 -2.37
N ALA A 138 1.22 -37.66 -2.45
CA ALA A 138 0.58 -38.61 -3.36
C ALA A 138 0.00 -37.97 -4.64
N SER A 139 0.23 -36.67 -4.84
CA SER A 139 -0.29 -35.92 -5.99
C SER A 139 0.77 -35.71 -7.08
N GLU A 140 0.35 -35.20 -8.24
CA GLU A 140 1.29 -34.76 -9.30
C GLU A 140 2.17 -33.58 -8.89
N TYR A 141 1.83 -32.89 -7.80
CA TYR A 141 2.55 -31.73 -7.28
C TYR A 141 3.63 -32.09 -6.23
N ALA A 142 3.90 -33.38 -5.99
CA ALA A 142 4.79 -33.81 -4.91
C ALA A 142 6.21 -33.23 -5.02
N GLU A 143 6.79 -33.22 -6.22
CA GLU A 143 8.14 -32.69 -6.47
C GLU A 143 8.19 -31.17 -6.26
N GLU A 144 7.23 -30.45 -6.83
CA GLU A 144 7.10 -28.99 -6.68
C GLU A 144 6.90 -28.59 -5.20
N ALA A 145 6.03 -29.32 -4.48
CA ALA A 145 5.79 -29.09 -3.07
C ALA A 145 7.04 -29.30 -2.20
N SER A 146 7.83 -30.34 -2.49
CA SER A 146 9.11 -30.58 -1.82
C SER A 146 10.12 -29.46 -2.11
N GLY A 147 10.16 -28.96 -3.34
CA GLY A 147 11.02 -27.84 -3.72
C GLY A 147 10.66 -26.54 -2.98
N LEU A 148 9.37 -26.21 -2.92
CA LEU A 148 8.87 -25.04 -2.17
C LEU A 148 9.16 -25.15 -0.68
N GLN A 149 8.95 -26.32 -0.08
CA GLN A 149 9.25 -26.52 1.34
C GLN A 149 10.75 -26.32 1.64
N ALA A 150 11.64 -26.80 0.78
CA ALA A 150 13.08 -26.62 0.95
C ALA A 150 13.49 -25.15 0.79
N GLY A 151 12.97 -24.46 -0.23
CA GLY A 151 13.19 -23.02 -0.44
C GLY A 151 12.71 -22.18 0.75
N LEU A 152 11.51 -22.48 1.26
CA LEU A 152 10.96 -21.83 2.44
C LEU A 152 11.82 -22.06 3.69
N ALA A 153 12.31 -23.28 3.91
CA ALA A 153 13.19 -23.56 5.05
C ALA A 153 14.49 -22.73 4.98
N GLN A 154 15.10 -22.64 3.79
CA GLN A 154 16.27 -21.80 3.56
C GLN A 154 15.99 -20.31 3.77
N ALA A 155 14.85 -19.81 3.30
CA ALA A 155 14.45 -18.42 3.49
C ALA A 155 14.24 -18.07 4.98
N LEU A 156 13.63 -18.98 5.75
CA LEU A 156 13.47 -18.83 7.20
C LEU A 156 14.80 -18.91 7.95
N ASP A 157 15.73 -19.80 7.56
CA ASP A 157 17.08 -19.86 8.13
C ASP A 157 17.86 -18.56 7.88
N ARG A 158 17.68 -17.95 6.69
CA ARG A 158 18.27 -16.66 6.34
C ARG A 158 17.72 -15.53 7.22
N ILE A 159 16.41 -15.48 7.45
CA ILE A 159 15.79 -14.50 8.36
C ILE A 159 16.37 -14.63 9.77
N GLU A 160 16.43 -15.84 10.30
CA GLU A 160 16.96 -16.11 11.63
C GLU A 160 18.44 -15.69 11.74
N THR A 161 19.24 -15.96 10.70
CA THR A 161 20.65 -15.56 10.63
C THR A 161 20.78 -14.03 10.63
N LEU A 162 20.01 -13.32 9.78
CA LEU A 162 19.99 -11.85 9.73
C LEU A 162 19.65 -11.24 11.10
N GLN A 163 18.63 -11.77 11.78
CA GLN A 163 18.22 -11.28 13.10
C GLN A 163 19.30 -11.54 14.16
N LYS A 164 19.98 -12.70 14.13
CA LYS A 164 21.07 -13.03 15.08
C LYS A 164 22.32 -12.18 14.87
N GLU A 165 22.69 -11.94 13.63
CA GLU A 165 23.87 -11.13 13.25
C GLU A 165 23.67 -9.66 13.61
N HIS A 166 22.46 -9.14 13.38
CA HIS A 166 22.11 -7.75 13.64
C HIS A 166 21.35 -7.54 14.97
N ALA A 167 21.34 -8.53 15.85
CA ALA A 167 20.69 -8.41 17.16
C ALA A 167 21.25 -7.24 17.96
N ILE A 168 20.37 -6.54 18.67
CA ILE A 168 20.72 -5.41 19.52
C ILE A 168 21.59 -5.90 20.70
N LYS A 169 22.89 -5.59 20.63
CA LYS A 169 23.93 -5.91 21.64
C LYS A 169 24.70 -4.63 22.01
N PRO A 170 25.44 -4.58 23.13
CA PRO A 170 26.28 -3.41 23.44
C PRO A 170 27.22 -3.06 22.27
N GLY A 171 27.11 -1.83 21.76
CA GLY A 171 27.88 -1.36 20.60
C GLY A 171 27.29 -1.69 19.22
N ALA A 172 26.15 -2.38 19.15
CA ALA A 172 25.42 -2.62 17.90
C ALA A 172 24.77 -1.31 17.39
N SER A 173 24.66 -1.17 16.07
CA SER A 173 23.97 -0.04 15.42
C SER A 173 22.47 -0.31 15.33
N PRO A 174 21.60 0.49 15.96
CA PRO A 174 20.15 0.35 15.81
C PRO A 174 19.69 0.52 14.36
N ALA A 175 20.36 1.39 13.60
CA ALA A 175 20.04 1.58 12.19
C ALA A 175 20.30 0.30 11.39
N ALA A 176 21.39 -0.41 11.68
CA ALA A 176 21.69 -1.70 11.05
C ALA A 176 20.69 -2.79 11.47
N HIS A 177 20.25 -2.80 12.74
CA HIS A 177 19.22 -3.71 13.23
C HIS A 177 17.86 -3.48 12.53
N ILE A 178 17.41 -2.24 12.43
CA ILE A 178 16.18 -1.85 11.75
C ILE A 178 16.25 -2.22 10.26
N GLN A 179 17.38 -1.96 9.60
CA GLN A 179 17.58 -2.32 8.19
C GLN A 179 17.59 -3.85 7.96
N ALA A 180 18.19 -4.61 8.88
CA ALA A 180 18.16 -6.08 8.83
C ALA A 180 16.73 -6.61 8.97
N TYR A 181 15.93 -6.01 9.85
CA TYR A 181 14.50 -6.33 9.96
C TYR A 181 13.72 -6.00 8.70
N GLU A 182 13.93 -4.84 8.07
CA GLU A 182 13.29 -4.49 6.81
C GLU A 182 13.64 -5.49 5.69
N THR A 183 14.89 -5.95 5.66
CA THR A 183 15.34 -7.01 4.75
C THR A 183 14.67 -8.34 5.08
N ALA A 184 14.58 -8.69 6.37
CA ALA A 184 13.89 -9.89 6.83
C ALA A 184 12.40 -9.88 6.47
N LEU A 185 11.73 -8.73 6.51
CA LEU A 185 10.34 -8.59 6.06
C LEU A 185 10.17 -8.88 4.57
N GLN A 186 11.14 -8.51 3.73
CA GLN A 186 11.12 -8.85 2.30
C GLN A 186 11.24 -10.36 2.09
N VAL A 187 12.18 -11.02 2.78
CA VAL A 187 12.32 -12.48 2.72
C VAL A 187 11.09 -13.18 3.30
N MET A 188 10.49 -12.64 4.36
CA MET A 188 9.23 -13.18 4.92
C MET A 188 8.07 -13.05 3.93
N GLN A 189 8.07 -12.04 3.07
CA GLN A 189 7.07 -11.93 2.00
C GLN A 189 7.20 -13.06 0.97
N GLU A 190 8.42 -13.50 0.65
CA GLU A 190 8.68 -14.67 -0.20
C GLU A 190 8.16 -15.94 0.47
N VAL A 191 8.49 -16.15 1.76
CA VAL A 191 7.98 -17.28 2.57
C VAL A 191 6.45 -17.34 2.55
N ARG A 192 5.78 -16.20 2.72
CA ARG A 192 4.31 -16.13 2.66
C ARG A 192 3.77 -16.50 1.28
N GLN A 193 4.43 -16.07 0.20
CA GLN A 193 4.03 -16.42 -1.16
C GLN A 193 4.21 -17.92 -1.44
N ASP A 194 5.32 -18.52 -0.99
CA ASP A 194 5.60 -19.95 -1.17
C ASP A 194 4.60 -20.82 -0.40
N VAL A 195 4.27 -20.45 0.85
CA VAL A 195 3.18 -21.09 1.60
C VAL A 195 1.85 -20.91 0.88
N GLY A 196 1.57 -19.72 0.36
CA GLY A 196 0.33 -19.47 -0.34
C GLY A 196 0.20 -20.30 -1.62
N HIS A 197 1.33 -20.60 -2.28
CA HIS A 197 1.41 -21.50 -3.41
C HIS A 197 1.15 -22.96 -2.99
N LEU A 198 1.80 -23.46 -1.93
CA LEU A 198 1.51 -24.79 -1.37
C LEU A 198 0.03 -24.97 -1.01
N GLU A 199 -0.59 -23.97 -0.38
CA GLU A 199 -2.02 -23.97 -0.05
C GLU A 199 -2.89 -24.09 -1.31
N ASN A 200 -2.52 -23.40 -2.39
CA ASN A 200 -3.24 -23.48 -3.66
C ASN A 200 -3.09 -24.85 -4.33
N LEU A 201 -1.90 -25.46 -4.27
CA LEU A 201 -1.67 -26.81 -4.77
C LEU A 201 -2.56 -27.82 -4.02
N VAL A 202 -2.64 -27.73 -2.69
CA VAL A 202 -3.51 -28.61 -1.89
C VAL A 202 -4.97 -28.47 -2.33
N MET A 203 -5.46 -27.25 -2.49
CA MET A 203 -6.81 -27.03 -3.00
C MET A 203 -7.04 -27.52 -4.43
N ALA A 204 -6.03 -27.45 -5.30
CA ALA A 204 -6.12 -27.94 -6.67
C ALA A 204 -6.35 -29.46 -6.70
N THR A 205 -5.86 -30.20 -5.70
CA THR A 205 -6.17 -31.63 -5.51
C THR A 205 -7.58 -31.87 -4.96
N GLY A 206 -8.35 -30.82 -4.67
CA GLY A 206 -9.68 -30.88 -4.09
C GLY A 206 -9.71 -31.17 -2.59
N GLN A 207 -8.57 -31.06 -1.92
CA GLN A 207 -8.45 -31.20 -0.46
C GLN A 207 -8.58 -29.84 0.23
N ASP A 208 -9.00 -29.86 1.49
CA ASP A 208 -8.97 -28.67 2.34
C ASP A 208 -7.51 -28.33 2.71
N PRO A 209 -6.99 -27.13 2.40
CA PRO A 209 -5.66 -26.72 2.84
C PRO A 209 -5.61 -26.47 4.35
N GLY A 210 -6.74 -26.26 5.02
CA GLY A 210 -6.78 -25.80 6.40
C GLY A 210 -6.74 -24.27 6.50
N GLN A 211 -5.99 -23.71 7.44
CA GLN A 211 -5.92 -22.25 7.58
C GLN A 211 -5.07 -21.64 6.45
N LEU A 212 -5.61 -20.66 5.74
CA LEU A 212 -4.86 -19.90 4.74
C LEU A 212 -4.03 -18.82 5.43
N ILE A 213 -2.73 -19.07 5.57
CA ILE A 213 -1.78 -18.14 6.20
C ILE A 213 -0.79 -17.53 5.19
N GLY A 214 -0.68 -18.12 3.99
CA GLY A 214 0.16 -17.61 2.92
C GLY A 214 -0.50 -16.52 2.06
N ASP A 215 0.33 -15.77 1.35
CA ASP A 215 -0.06 -14.72 0.41
C ASP A 215 -0.15 -15.26 -1.03
N VAL A 216 -0.94 -14.62 -1.88
CA VAL A 216 -1.00 -14.96 -3.32
C VAL A 216 -0.40 -13.83 -4.12
N GLN A 217 0.59 -14.14 -4.96
CA GLN A 217 1.28 -13.17 -5.83
C GLN A 217 0.30 -12.31 -6.66
N ASN A 218 -0.82 -12.89 -7.08
CA ASN A 218 -1.82 -12.24 -7.94
C ASN A 218 -3.08 -11.78 -7.18
N ALA A 219 -3.05 -11.74 -5.85
CA ALA A 219 -4.17 -11.16 -5.09
C ALA A 219 -4.22 -9.65 -5.36
N PRO A 220 -5.38 -9.10 -5.75
CA PRO A 220 -5.49 -7.67 -5.94
C PRO A 220 -5.24 -6.93 -4.61
N PRO A 221 -4.61 -5.75 -4.62
CA PRO A 221 -4.47 -4.94 -3.41
C PRO A 221 -5.86 -4.50 -2.90
N PRO A 222 -5.97 -4.15 -1.60
CA PRO A 222 -7.21 -3.61 -1.05
C PRO A 222 -7.61 -2.31 -1.76
N ARG A 223 -8.91 -2.16 -2.04
CA ARG A 223 -9.46 -1.02 -2.77
C ARG A 223 -9.88 0.07 -1.80
N ARG A 224 -9.08 1.14 -1.70
CA ARG A 224 -9.41 2.31 -0.86
C ARG A 224 -10.35 3.30 -1.56
N ASP A 225 -10.37 3.29 -2.90
CA ASP A 225 -11.11 4.27 -3.70
C ASP A 225 -12.50 3.75 -4.07
N ILE A 226 -13.44 3.78 -3.13
CA ILE A 226 -14.84 3.65 -3.51
C ILE A 226 -15.32 4.99 -4.05
N LYS A 227 -15.56 5.02 -5.36
CA LYS A 227 -16.21 6.15 -6.03
C LYS A 227 -17.68 6.16 -5.64
N LEU A 228 -17.99 6.88 -4.57
CA LEU A 228 -19.36 7.24 -4.23
C LEU A 228 -19.83 8.38 -5.12
N LYS A 229 -21.13 8.44 -5.41
CA LYS A 229 -21.68 9.63 -6.04
C LYS A 229 -21.59 10.81 -5.07
N PRO A 230 -21.46 12.04 -5.55
CA PRO A 230 -21.44 13.24 -4.68
C PRO A 230 -22.59 13.29 -3.66
N GLU A 231 -23.78 12.79 -4.01
CA GLU A 231 -24.97 12.71 -3.14
C GLU A 231 -24.89 11.65 -2.04
N ASP A 232 -24.04 10.62 -2.20
CA ASP A 232 -23.92 9.51 -1.24
C ASP A 232 -22.94 9.84 -0.10
N TYR A 233 -22.13 10.89 -0.26
CA TYR A 233 -21.24 11.35 0.80
C TYR A 233 -22.05 11.98 1.93
N ARG A 234 -21.79 11.55 3.17
CA ARG A 234 -22.26 12.30 4.33
C ARG A 234 -21.60 13.68 4.35
N THR A 235 -22.28 14.65 4.94
CA THR A 235 -21.72 16.00 5.12
C THR A 235 -21.27 16.18 6.56
N VAL A 236 -20.10 16.77 6.74
CA VAL A 236 -19.58 17.13 8.06
C VAL A 236 -19.23 18.61 8.10
N ILE A 237 -19.32 19.22 9.29
CA ILE A 237 -19.07 20.65 9.48
C ILE A 237 -17.81 20.81 10.33
N ILE A 238 -16.79 21.46 9.76
CA ILE A 238 -15.62 21.92 10.50
C ILE A 238 -15.94 23.30 11.07
N ARG A 239 -15.93 23.42 12.39
CA ARG A 239 -16.09 24.70 13.08
C ARG A 239 -14.73 25.34 13.31
N ILE A 240 -14.51 26.49 12.70
CA ILE A 240 -13.29 27.28 12.88
C ILE A 240 -13.66 28.50 13.73
N GLN A 241 -13.13 28.58 14.95
CA GLN A 241 -13.43 29.67 15.88
C GLN A 241 -12.21 30.56 16.05
N VAL A 242 -12.43 31.87 15.89
CA VAL A 242 -11.42 32.90 16.14
C VAL A 242 -11.89 33.71 17.33
N ARG A 243 -11.10 33.74 18.40
CA ARG A 243 -11.44 34.46 19.62
C ARG A 243 -10.57 35.70 19.76
N ASN A 244 -11.18 36.85 20.05
CA ASN A 244 -10.45 38.06 20.44
C ASN A 244 -10.39 38.13 21.98
N PRO A 245 -9.21 38.00 22.59
CA PRO A 245 -9.05 38.11 24.04
C PRO A 245 -9.05 39.57 24.53
N SER A 246 -9.08 40.56 23.63
CA SER A 246 -9.08 41.98 24.00
C SER A 246 -10.44 42.39 24.57
N PRO A 247 -10.50 43.05 25.74
CA PRO A 247 -11.76 43.48 26.32
C PRO A 247 -12.33 44.75 25.71
N THR A 248 -11.51 45.58 25.07
CA THR A 248 -11.89 46.91 24.58
C THR A 248 -11.76 47.07 23.07
N ASP A 249 -10.73 46.45 22.48
CA ASP A 249 -10.36 46.74 21.09
C ASP A 249 -10.80 45.66 20.12
N ARG A 250 -11.42 46.09 19.01
CA ARG A 250 -11.63 45.23 17.84
C ARG A 250 -10.28 44.82 17.27
N ARG A 251 -10.13 43.55 16.91
CA ARG A 251 -8.91 43.05 16.27
C ARG A 251 -9.22 42.51 14.88
N LYS A 252 -8.32 42.80 13.94
CA LYS A 252 -8.26 42.11 12.64
C LYS A 252 -7.31 40.94 12.79
N ALA A 253 -7.80 39.73 12.58
CA ALA A 253 -7.00 38.52 12.64
C ALA A 253 -7.13 37.75 11.32
N PRO A 254 -6.01 37.25 10.76
CA PRO A 254 -6.09 36.33 9.65
C PRO A 254 -6.57 34.97 10.14
N VAL A 255 -7.46 34.35 9.38
CA VAL A 255 -7.88 32.96 9.56
C VAL A 255 -7.22 32.17 8.47
N ILE A 256 -6.38 31.20 8.84
CA ILE A 256 -5.78 30.26 7.89
C ILE A 256 -5.86 28.89 8.54
N ARG A 257 -6.57 27.96 7.91
CA ARG A 257 -6.70 26.60 8.40
C ARG A 257 -6.50 25.61 7.27
N ASP A 258 -5.47 24.78 7.43
CA ASP A 258 -5.30 23.61 6.57
C ASP A 258 -6.37 22.58 6.91
N LEU A 259 -7.06 22.11 5.88
CA LEU A 259 -7.96 20.97 5.99
C LEU A 259 -7.14 19.68 5.93
N PRO A 260 -7.68 18.55 6.43
CA PRO A 260 -7.05 17.26 6.26
C PRO A 260 -6.70 16.94 4.80
N VAL A 261 -5.60 16.22 4.58
CA VAL A 261 -5.02 15.97 3.25
C VAL A 261 -5.96 15.23 2.28
N GLU A 262 -6.94 14.49 2.82
CA GLU A 262 -7.95 13.78 2.04
C GLU A 262 -9.03 14.68 1.43
N VAL A 263 -9.18 15.90 1.95
CA VAL A 263 -10.20 16.87 1.53
C VAL A 263 -9.69 17.66 0.33
N ARG A 264 -10.40 17.55 -0.80
CA ARG A 264 -10.12 18.32 -2.02
C ARG A 264 -11.00 19.57 -2.07
N PRO A 265 -10.66 20.57 -2.91
CA PRO A 265 -11.53 21.73 -3.12
C PRO A 265 -12.96 21.35 -3.50
N ASP A 266 -13.12 20.35 -4.36
CA ASP A 266 -14.43 19.86 -4.82
C ASP A 266 -15.27 19.20 -3.71
N ASP A 267 -14.65 18.86 -2.57
CA ASP A 267 -15.32 18.31 -1.41
C ASP A 267 -15.91 19.41 -0.50
N ILE A 268 -15.57 20.68 -0.72
CA ILE A 268 -16.11 21.80 0.05
C ILE A 268 -17.47 22.20 -0.53
N LEU A 269 -18.53 21.94 0.22
CA LEU A 269 -19.90 22.26 -0.14
C LEU A 269 -20.27 23.69 0.24
N ASP A 270 -19.69 24.21 1.31
CA ASP A 270 -19.83 25.58 1.78
C ASP A 270 -18.59 25.95 2.61
N ALA A 271 -17.90 27.02 2.23
CA ALA A 271 -16.72 27.50 2.94
C ALA A 271 -17.05 28.39 4.16
N GLY A 272 -18.34 28.63 4.43
CA GLY A 272 -18.78 29.43 5.56
C GLY A 272 -18.34 30.90 5.47
N GLY A 273 -18.17 31.43 4.26
CA GLY A 273 -17.66 32.78 4.01
C GLY A 273 -16.12 32.89 3.90
N LEU A 274 -15.39 31.79 4.13
CA LEU A 274 -13.94 31.74 3.90
C LEU A 274 -13.62 31.52 2.41
N GLN A 275 -12.42 31.88 2.00
CA GLN A 275 -11.88 31.55 0.68
C GLN A 275 -11.20 30.17 0.72
N VAL A 276 -11.24 29.46 -0.40
CA VAL A 276 -10.59 28.16 -0.57
C VAL A 276 -9.40 28.32 -1.50
N ARG A 277 -8.25 27.77 -1.11
CA ARG A 277 -7.11 27.59 -2.01
C ARG A 277 -6.49 26.21 -1.84
N THR A 278 -5.78 25.75 -2.85
CA THR A 278 -4.92 24.56 -2.76
C THR A 278 -3.48 25.00 -2.82
N ASP A 279 -2.68 24.55 -1.86
CA ASP A 279 -1.24 24.70 -1.95
C ASP A 279 -0.70 23.76 -3.04
N PRO A 280 -0.14 24.26 -4.16
CA PRO A 280 0.30 23.42 -5.26
C PRO A 280 1.49 22.53 -4.92
N LEU A 281 2.31 22.92 -3.93
CA LEU A 281 3.46 22.12 -3.50
C LEU A 281 3.02 20.95 -2.61
N ARG A 282 1.96 21.16 -1.84
CA ARG A 282 1.53 20.21 -0.80
C ARG A 282 0.29 19.41 -1.19
N GLY A 283 -0.47 19.90 -2.17
CA GLY A 283 -1.80 19.38 -2.51
C GLY A 283 -2.83 19.56 -1.40
N ILE A 284 -2.55 20.36 -0.37
CA ILE A 284 -3.43 20.54 0.80
C ILE A 284 -4.44 21.65 0.50
N CYS A 285 -5.71 21.38 0.81
CA CYS A 285 -6.75 22.38 0.76
C CYS A 285 -6.70 23.26 2.02
N THR A 286 -6.62 24.57 1.84
CA THR A 286 -6.58 25.55 2.93
C THR A 286 -7.78 26.49 2.80
N VAL A 287 -8.51 26.68 3.89
CA VAL A 287 -9.53 27.73 4.00
C VAL A 287 -8.96 28.93 4.71
N PHE A 288 -9.21 30.14 4.19
CA PHE A 288 -8.59 31.35 4.72
C PHE A 288 -9.39 32.65 4.52
N GLN A 289 -9.06 33.66 5.33
CA GLN A 289 -9.54 35.04 5.21
C GLN A 289 -8.57 35.99 5.96
N ASP A 290 -7.99 36.99 5.29
CA ASP A 290 -6.86 37.76 5.84
C ASP A 290 -7.23 38.78 6.93
N ASN A 291 -8.45 39.31 6.91
CA ASN A 291 -8.85 40.45 7.75
C ASN A 291 -10.21 40.23 8.42
N VAL A 292 -10.33 39.17 9.23
CA VAL A 292 -11.55 38.93 10.01
C VAL A 292 -11.59 39.91 11.18
N GLU A 293 -12.60 40.77 11.20
CA GLU A 293 -12.86 41.64 12.35
C GLU A 293 -13.55 40.85 13.46
N VAL A 294 -12.89 40.74 14.61
CA VAL A 294 -13.41 40.06 15.79
C VAL A 294 -13.65 41.10 16.88
N PRO A 295 -14.90 41.28 17.34
CA PRO A 295 -15.22 42.26 18.39
C PRO A 295 -14.54 41.94 19.73
N PRO A 296 -14.44 42.91 20.66
CA PRO A 296 -13.80 42.69 21.95
C PRO A 296 -14.52 41.59 22.76
N ASN A 297 -13.76 40.69 23.37
CA ASN A 297 -14.24 39.52 24.13
C ASN A 297 -15.18 38.56 23.37
N GLU A 298 -15.31 38.71 22.05
CA GLU A 298 -16.18 37.88 21.24
C GLU A 298 -15.39 36.84 20.43
N SER A 299 -16.13 35.88 19.87
CA SER A 299 -15.60 34.90 18.94
C SER A 299 -16.43 34.83 17.67
N VAL A 300 -15.76 34.86 16.52
CA VAL A 300 -16.38 34.61 15.22
C VAL A 300 -16.19 33.13 14.88
N THR A 301 -17.28 32.46 14.49
CA THR A 301 -17.26 31.04 14.11
C THR A 301 -17.61 30.89 12.65
N PHE A 302 -16.77 30.17 11.91
CA PHE A 302 -16.98 29.78 10.53
C PHE A 302 -17.35 28.30 10.47
N ASN A 303 -18.46 27.98 9.80
CA ASN A 303 -18.93 26.61 9.62
C ASN A 303 -18.59 26.16 8.19
N VAL A 304 -17.48 25.45 8.03
CA VAL A 304 -17.06 24.91 6.74
C VAL A 304 -17.72 23.54 6.55
N ARG A 305 -18.68 23.44 5.63
CA ARG A 305 -19.38 22.20 5.32
C ARG A 305 -18.65 21.47 4.20
N ILE A 306 -18.23 20.24 4.47
CA ILE A 306 -17.48 19.41 3.53
C ILE A 306 -18.13 18.03 3.36
N ARG A 307 -17.80 17.35 2.27
CA ARG A 307 -18.07 15.92 2.11
C ARG A 307 -17.15 15.12 3.02
N ASP A 308 -17.74 14.16 3.73
CA ASP A 308 -17.02 13.25 4.61
C ASP A 308 -16.32 12.16 3.80
N ARG A 309 -15.03 12.40 3.53
CA ARG A 309 -14.16 11.47 2.79
C ARG A 309 -13.78 10.23 3.60
N TRP A 310 -14.04 10.23 4.90
CA TRP A 310 -13.64 9.17 5.81
C TRP A 310 -14.72 8.12 6.03
N ASN A 311 -15.99 8.54 5.98
CA ASN A 311 -17.15 7.63 6.08
C ASN A 311 -17.42 6.83 4.77
N ILE A 312 -16.38 6.50 4.01
CA ILE A 312 -16.45 5.59 2.86
C ILE A 312 -16.39 4.11 3.27
N ASN A 313 -15.96 3.84 4.51
CA ASN A 313 -15.82 2.49 5.02
C ASN A 313 -17.17 1.77 5.13
N GLY A 314 -18.27 2.46 5.41
CA GLY A 314 -19.60 1.84 5.52
C GLY A 314 -20.04 1.13 4.22
N PRO A 315 -20.10 1.83 3.07
CA PRO A 315 -20.32 1.19 1.77
C PRO A 315 -19.32 0.07 1.45
N ARG A 316 -18.03 0.28 1.75
CA ARG A 316 -16.98 -0.72 1.53
C ARG A 316 -17.21 -2.01 2.30
N ILE A 317 -17.52 -1.90 3.59
CA ILE A 317 -17.80 -3.03 4.46
C ILE A 317 -18.98 -3.84 3.94
N ARG A 318 -20.05 -3.18 3.46
CA ARG A 318 -21.20 -3.88 2.86
C ARG A 318 -20.85 -4.62 1.57
N GLU A 319 -20.08 -4.00 0.66
CA GLU A 319 -19.61 -4.66 -0.56
C GLU A 319 -18.78 -5.92 -0.23
N LEU A 320 -17.87 -5.80 0.74
CA LEU A 320 -17.02 -6.91 1.18
C LEU A 320 -17.84 -8.02 1.86
N ASP A 321 -18.85 -7.70 2.66
CA ASP A 321 -19.72 -8.71 3.29
C ASP A 321 -20.55 -9.48 2.26
N VAL A 322 -21.12 -8.78 1.27
CA VAL A 322 -21.83 -9.43 0.16
C VAL A 322 -20.88 -10.35 -0.62
N ARG A 323 -19.67 -9.89 -0.91
CA ARG A 323 -18.66 -10.70 -1.60
C ARG A 323 -18.27 -11.94 -0.78
N ALA A 324 -18.04 -11.79 0.52
CA ALA A 324 -17.74 -12.91 1.42
C ALA A 324 -18.92 -13.90 1.47
N SER A 325 -20.16 -13.42 1.58
CA SER A 325 -21.36 -14.27 1.58
C SER A 325 -21.50 -15.06 0.27
N ASN A 326 -21.20 -14.44 -0.88
CA ASN A 326 -21.22 -15.12 -2.17
C ASN A 326 -20.14 -16.22 -2.26
N LEU A 327 -18.97 -16.01 -1.66
CA LEU A 327 -17.91 -17.03 -1.59
C LEU A 327 -18.31 -18.20 -0.68
N VAL A 328 -18.97 -17.94 0.46
CA VAL A 328 -19.51 -18.99 1.34
C VAL A 328 -20.50 -19.86 0.56
N ALA A 329 -21.46 -19.24 -0.14
CA ALA A 329 -22.43 -19.97 -0.96
C ALA A 329 -21.77 -20.82 -2.06
N ARG A 330 -20.69 -20.33 -2.69
CA ARG A 330 -19.92 -21.09 -3.69
C ARG A 330 -19.19 -22.29 -3.09
N ILE A 331 -18.66 -22.16 -1.88
CA ILE A 331 -17.92 -23.24 -1.20
C ILE A 331 -18.87 -24.31 -0.64
N ALA A 332 -20.02 -23.92 -0.10
CA ALA A 332 -21.00 -24.84 0.48
C ALA A 332 -21.42 -25.96 -0.49
N VAL A 333 -21.45 -25.67 -1.80
CA VAL A 333 -21.75 -26.68 -2.85
C VAL A 333 -20.67 -27.76 -2.98
N LYS A 334 -19.42 -27.49 -2.59
CA LYS A 334 -18.29 -28.41 -2.77
C LYS A 334 -18.03 -29.31 -1.55
N GLU A 335 -18.64 -29.07 -0.39
CA GLU A 335 -18.53 -29.81 0.90
C GLU A 335 -17.11 -30.11 1.43
N LYS A 336 -16.05 -29.64 0.76
CA LYS A 336 -14.66 -30.06 0.99
C LYS A 336 -13.73 -29.00 1.57
N PHE A 337 -14.23 -27.79 1.86
CA PHE A 337 -13.39 -26.65 2.28
C PHE A 337 -13.92 -26.00 3.57
N GLY A 338 -14.08 -26.81 4.62
CA GLY A 338 -14.69 -26.38 5.89
C GLY A 338 -13.88 -25.28 6.60
N THR A 339 -12.55 -25.31 6.55
CA THR A 339 -11.74 -24.24 7.17
C THR A 339 -11.82 -22.94 6.36
N VAL A 340 -11.94 -23.01 5.03
CA VAL A 340 -12.12 -21.83 4.18
C VAL A 340 -13.48 -21.20 4.43
N GLU A 341 -14.54 -22.01 4.59
CA GLU A 341 -15.85 -21.54 5.01
C GLU A 341 -15.79 -20.85 6.38
N THR A 342 -15.11 -21.48 7.36
CA THR A 342 -14.91 -20.88 8.68
C THR A 342 -14.17 -19.55 8.60
N ALA A 343 -13.11 -19.45 7.79
CA ALA A 343 -12.37 -18.21 7.59
C ALA A 343 -13.24 -17.10 6.97
N LEU A 344 -14.13 -17.44 6.03
CA LEU A 344 -15.09 -16.48 5.47
C LEU A 344 -16.13 -16.03 6.51
N GLN A 345 -16.61 -16.93 7.36
CA GLN A 345 -17.51 -16.57 8.47
C GLN A 345 -16.82 -15.62 9.45
N THR A 346 -15.56 -15.87 9.80
CA THR A 346 -14.75 -14.96 10.62
C THR A 346 -14.58 -13.59 9.94
N ILE A 347 -14.29 -13.55 8.64
CA ILE A 347 -14.22 -12.29 7.88
C ILE A 347 -15.53 -11.50 8.00
N ARG A 348 -16.68 -12.16 7.88
CA ARG A 348 -17.98 -11.49 8.01
C ARG A 348 -18.23 -10.98 9.42
N ALA A 349 -17.88 -11.77 10.44
CA ALA A 349 -17.95 -11.33 11.83
C ALA A 349 -17.06 -10.11 12.09
N ASP A 350 -15.83 -10.10 11.55
CA ASP A 350 -14.92 -8.95 11.64
C ASP A 350 -15.51 -7.71 10.96
N LEU A 351 -16.09 -7.85 9.77
CA LEU A 351 -16.77 -6.76 9.06
C LEU A 351 -17.95 -6.20 9.87
N GLN A 352 -18.75 -7.06 10.48
CA GLN A 352 -19.88 -6.67 11.33
C GLN A 352 -19.40 -5.96 12.61
N ALA A 353 -18.33 -6.45 13.24
CA ALA A 353 -17.72 -5.82 14.40
C ALA A 353 -17.23 -4.39 14.05
N ILE A 354 -16.50 -4.24 12.95
CA ILE A 354 -16.00 -2.94 12.47
C ILE A 354 -17.16 -1.99 12.13
N ALA A 355 -18.24 -2.50 11.53
CA ALA A 355 -19.43 -1.71 11.20
C ALA A 355 -20.21 -1.24 12.43
N GLY A 356 -20.18 -2.02 13.52
CA GLY A 356 -20.90 -1.74 14.76
C GLY A 356 -20.22 -0.76 15.71
N GLU A 357 -19.00 -0.31 15.38
CA GLU A 357 -18.23 0.58 16.26
C GLU A 357 -18.86 1.97 16.43
N PRO A 358 -18.83 2.53 17.65
CA PRO A 358 -19.39 3.84 17.91
C PRO A 358 -18.59 4.93 17.20
N VAL A 359 -19.20 5.56 16.20
CA VAL A 359 -18.58 6.64 15.43
C VAL A 359 -18.49 7.92 16.29
N PRO A 360 -17.32 8.58 16.38
CA PRO A 360 -17.21 9.88 17.03
C PRO A 360 -18.16 10.90 16.39
N GLN A 361 -18.92 11.64 17.20
CA GLN A 361 -19.93 12.58 16.70
C GLN A 361 -19.36 13.95 16.28
N VAL A 362 -18.15 14.27 16.75
CA VAL A 362 -17.51 15.58 16.54
C VAL A 362 -16.32 15.43 15.62
N LEU A 363 -16.29 16.21 14.54
CA LEU A 363 -15.18 16.26 13.60
C LEU A 363 -13.97 16.96 14.23
N ASN A 364 -13.10 16.16 14.84
CA ASN A 364 -11.80 16.56 15.39
C ASN A 364 -10.72 15.56 14.94
N GLU A 365 -9.50 15.70 15.46
CA GLU A 365 -8.40 14.79 15.11
C GLU A 365 -8.72 13.32 15.44
N ARG A 366 -9.50 13.06 16.50
CA ARG A 366 -9.95 11.72 16.88
C ARG A 366 -10.92 11.12 15.87
N TYR A 367 -11.79 11.94 15.26
CA TYR A 367 -12.68 11.51 14.17
C TYR A 367 -11.90 10.99 12.98
N VAL A 368 -10.91 11.77 12.52
CA VAL A 368 -10.08 11.41 11.37
C VAL A 368 -9.24 10.17 11.69
N ALA A 369 -8.62 10.12 12.88
CA ALA A 369 -7.85 8.97 13.34
C ALA A 369 -8.70 7.69 13.38
N PHE A 370 -9.91 7.77 13.93
CA PHE A 370 -10.86 6.65 14.00
C PHE A 370 -11.11 6.02 12.62
N PHE A 371 -11.45 6.82 11.60
CA PHE A 371 -11.74 6.27 10.29
C PHE A 371 -10.50 5.78 9.53
N ARG A 372 -9.33 6.37 9.78
CA ARG A 372 -8.06 5.85 9.24
C ARG A 372 -7.74 4.48 9.82
N GLU A 373 -7.91 4.32 11.13
CA GLU A 373 -7.75 3.03 11.82
C GLU A 373 -8.78 2.01 11.35
N GLN A 374 -10.04 2.43 11.20
CA GLN A 374 -11.08 1.59 10.62
C GLN A 374 -10.72 1.17 9.18
N ALA A 375 -10.23 2.07 8.34
CA ALA A 375 -9.82 1.76 6.98
C ALA A 375 -8.65 0.74 6.93
N MET A 376 -7.67 0.86 7.83
CA MET A 376 -6.58 -0.12 7.95
C MET A 376 -7.10 -1.51 8.32
N ARG A 377 -8.07 -1.60 9.24
CA ARG A 377 -8.70 -2.89 9.60
C ARG A 377 -9.53 -3.47 8.46
N VAL A 378 -10.26 -2.63 7.73
CA VAL A 378 -10.98 -3.06 6.52
C VAL A 378 -10.02 -3.52 5.42
N ASP A 379 -8.87 -2.86 5.24
CA ASP A 379 -7.83 -3.31 4.31
C ASP A 379 -7.33 -4.73 4.68
N ALA A 380 -7.06 -4.97 5.96
CA ALA A 380 -6.63 -6.29 6.44
C ALA A 380 -7.69 -7.38 6.19
N VAL A 381 -8.98 -7.04 6.33
CA VAL A 381 -10.08 -7.95 5.98
C VAL A 381 -10.16 -8.18 4.47
N GLU A 382 -10.06 -7.13 3.65
CA GLU A 382 -10.12 -7.25 2.19
C GLU A 382 -8.94 -8.06 1.64
N VAL A 383 -7.73 -7.93 2.22
CA VAL A 383 -6.57 -8.76 1.86
C VAL A 383 -6.87 -10.25 2.08
N ARG A 384 -7.41 -10.63 3.25
CA ARG A 384 -7.80 -12.02 3.53
C ARG A 384 -8.89 -12.51 2.57
N LEU A 385 -9.87 -11.66 2.25
CA LEU A 385 -10.93 -11.98 1.30
C LEU A 385 -10.40 -12.15 -0.13
N ASN A 386 -9.50 -11.26 -0.56
CA ASN A 386 -8.84 -11.30 -1.86
C ASN A 386 -7.96 -12.55 -2.01
N ARG A 387 -7.27 -12.93 -0.93
CA ARG A 387 -6.53 -14.18 -0.86
C ARG A 387 -7.46 -15.36 -1.15
N ILE A 388 -8.54 -15.53 -0.39
CA ILE A 388 -9.51 -16.64 -0.57
C ILE A 388 -10.10 -16.65 -1.99
N ASP A 389 -10.56 -15.51 -2.49
CA ASP A 389 -11.14 -15.43 -3.84
C ASP A 389 -10.10 -15.81 -4.92
N ALA A 390 -8.86 -15.34 -4.79
CA ALA A 390 -7.78 -15.69 -5.71
C ALA A 390 -7.48 -17.20 -5.69
N SER A 391 -7.43 -17.81 -4.49
CA SER A 391 -7.26 -19.25 -4.33
C SER A 391 -8.36 -20.02 -5.08
N LEU A 392 -9.62 -19.66 -4.84
CA LEU A 392 -10.77 -20.40 -5.40
C LEU A 392 -10.87 -20.27 -6.92
N ARG A 393 -10.43 -19.14 -7.50
CA ARG A 393 -10.39 -18.95 -8.96
C ARG A 393 -9.41 -19.89 -9.65
N ALA A 394 -8.32 -20.28 -8.99
CA ALA A 394 -7.35 -21.24 -9.56
C ALA A 394 -8.00 -22.61 -9.80
N ILE A 395 -8.86 -23.05 -8.87
CA ILE A 395 -9.60 -24.32 -8.97
C ILE A 395 -10.57 -24.32 -10.16
N ASP A 396 -11.25 -23.19 -10.42
CA ASP A 396 -12.25 -23.14 -11.48
C ASP A 396 -11.62 -23.22 -12.88
N LYS A 397 -10.36 -22.77 -13.04
CA LYS A 397 -9.63 -22.83 -14.32
C LYS A 397 -9.19 -24.24 -14.71
N THR A 398 -8.73 -25.04 -13.75
CA THR A 398 -8.32 -26.44 -14.00
C THR A 398 -9.51 -27.35 -14.33
N SER A 399 -10.73 -26.96 -13.93
CA SER A 399 -11.94 -27.77 -14.17
C SER A 399 -12.61 -27.60 -15.53
N LYS A 400 -12.39 -26.48 -16.24
CA LYS A 400 -13.24 -26.09 -17.39
C LYS A 400 -12.66 -26.34 -18.77
N PHE A 401 -11.35 -26.53 -18.91
CA PHE A 401 -10.76 -26.95 -20.17
C PHE A 401 -10.33 -28.40 -20.02
N GLY A 402 -11.22 -29.34 -20.37
CA GLY A 402 -10.95 -30.78 -20.45
C GLY A 402 -9.88 -31.19 -21.47
N PHE A 403 -8.95 -30.29 -21.80
CA PHE A 403 -7.79 -30.50 -22.66
C PHE A 403 -6.55 -30.96 -21.85
N ASP A 404 -6.50 -30.75 -20.53
CA ASP A 404 -5.35 -31.18 -19.72
C ASP A 404 -5.24 -32.72 -19.59
N LYS A 405 -6.33 -33.45 -19.82
CA LYS A 405 -6.31 -34.92 -19.94
C LYS A 405 -6.07 -35.43 -21.36
N VAL A 406 -6.04 -34.55 -22.36
CA VAL A 406 -5.62 -34.94 -23.70
C VAL A 406 -4.10 -34.89 -23.68
N LYS A 407 -3.46 -36.05 -23.42
CA LYS A 407 -2.01 -36.20 -23.58
C LYS A 407 -1.59 -35.48 -24.85
N ALA A 408 -0.59 -34.60 -24.75
CA ALA A 408 -0.05 -33.91 -25.91
C ALA A 408 0.13 -34.95 -27.04
N PRO A 409 -0.45 -34.70 -28.23
CA PRO A 409 -0.43 -35.69 -29.30
C PRO A 409 1.03 -36.11 -29.52
N SER A 410 1.27 -37.42 -29.53
CA SER A 410 2.61 -37.95 -29.77
C SER A 410 3.17 -37.34 -31.06
N ALA A 411 4.49 -37.21 -31.21
CA ALA A 411 5.08 -36.64 -32.43
C ALA A 411 4.51 -37.27 -33.71
N LYS A 412 4.22 -38.58 -33.68
CA LYS A 412 3.52 -39.30 -34.75
C LYS A 412 2.11 -38.78 -35.01
N THR A 413 1.33 -38.56 -33.96
CA THR A 413 -0.03 -37.99 -34.05
C THR A 413 -0.01 -36.56 -34.55
N THR A 414 0.95 -35.73 -34.10
CA THR A 414 1.15 -34.36 -34.59
C THR A 414 1.45 -34.35 -36.09
N TRP A 415 2.36 -35.20 -36.57
CA TRP A 415 2.64 -35.32 -38.00
C TRP A 415 1.45 -35.82 -38.80
N ILE A 416 0.67 -36.78 -38.28
CA ILE A 416 -0.57 -37.23 -38.91
C ILE A 416 -1.57 -36.07 -39.04
N ILE A 417 -1.76 -35.27 -38.00
CA ILE A 417 -2.63 -34.09 -38.03
C ILE A 417 -2.13 -33.09 -39.09
N ILE A 418 -0.83 -32.82 -39.16
CA ILE A 418 -0.24 -31.95 -40.18
C ILE A 418 -0.51 -32.49 -41.58
N TYR A 419 -0.31 -33.79 -41.83
CA TYR A 419 -0.58 -34.39 -43.14
C TYR A 419 -2.07 -34.38 -43.49
N ILE A 420 -2.97 -34.55 -42.53
CA ILE A 420 -4.42 -34.42 -42.74
C ILE A 420 -4.78 -33.00 -43.16
N ILE A 421 -4.23 -31.99 -42.48
CA ILE A 421 -4.45 -30.58 -42.83
C ILE A 421 -3.90 -30.28 -44.23
N LEU A 422 -2.68 -30.73 -44.54
CA LEU A 422 -2.09 -30.55 -45.88
C LEU A 422 -2.88 -31.27 -46.98
N GLY A 423 -3.32 -32.50 -46.73
CA GLY A 423 -4.14 -33.27 -47.66
C GLY A 423 -5.50 -32.60 -47.90
N PHE A 424 -6.12 -32.09 -46.84
CA PHE A 424 -7.36 -31.32 -46.95
C PHE A 424 -7.16 -30.03 -47.75
N LEU A 425 -6.08 -29.29 -47.50
CA LEU A 425 -5.74 -28.08 -48.26
C LEU A 425 -5.45 -28.38 -49.73
N ALA A 426 -4.76 -29.48 -50.03
CA ALA A 426 -4.51 -29.92 -51.40
C ALA A 426 -5.81 -30.30 -52.11
N LEU A 427 -6.71 -31.03 -51.43
CA LEU A 427 -8.02 -31.39 -51.96
C LEU A 427 -8.88 -30.13 -52.21
N MET A 428 -8.93 -29.21 -51.26
CA MET A 428 -9.65 -27.94 -51.42
C MET A 428 -9.08 -27.12 -52.58
N SER A 429 -7.74 -27.04 -52.70
CA SER A 429 -7.08 -26.34 -53.80
C SER A 429 -7.41 -26.99 -55.14
N LEU A 430 -7.43 -28.32 -55.22
CA LEU A 430 -7.84 -29.06 -56.40
C LEU A 430 -9.30 -28.81 -56.76
N LEU A 431 -10.21 -28.81 -55.78
CA LEU A 431 -11.62 -28.50 -56.00
C LEU A 431 -11.81 -27.07 -56.51
N PHE A 432 -11.09 -26.09 -55.96
CA PHE A 432 -11.09 -24.71 -56.46
C PHE A 432 -10.52 -24.63 -57.88
N PHE A 433 -9.43 -25.33 -58.15
CA PHE A 433 -8.83 -25.40 -59.48
C PHE A 433 -9.79 -26.00 -60.51
N LEU A 434 -10.42 -27.14 -60.22
CA LEU A 434 -11.40 -27.78 -61.09
C LEU A 434 -12.65 -26.91 -61.29
N ARG A 435 -13.13 -26.26 -60.22
CA ARG A 435 -14.23 -25.30 -60.31
C ARG A 435 -13.89 -24.10 -61.19
N TRP A 436 -12.66 -23.60 -61.10
CA TRP A 436 -12.19 -22.50 -61.94
C TRP A 436 -11.99 -22.93 -63.41
N TYR A 437 -11.34 -24.08 -63.63
CA TYR A 437 -11.09 -24.64 -64.96
C TYR A 437 -12.39 -25.03 -65.70
N GLY A 438 -13.42 -25.46 -64.98
CA GLY A 438 -14.73 -25.73 -65.57
C GLY A 438 -15.50 -24.47 -65.99
N ARG A 439 -15.16 -23.30 -65.45
CA ARG A 439 -15.87 -22.03 -65.72
C ARG A 439 -15.36 -21.31 -66.97
N SER A 440 -14.10 -21.50 -67.34
CA SER A 440 -13.48 -20.86 -68.51
C SER A 440 -13.97 -21.40 -69.87
N GLY A 441 -14.72 -22.51 -69.87
CA GLY A 441 -15.32 -23.09 -71.07
C GLY A 441 -16.67 -22.48 -71.48
N ALA A 442 -17.44 -21.91 -70.55
CA ALA A 442 -18.82 -21.49 -70.82
C ALA A 442 -18.96 -20.02 -71.25
N GLU A 443 -17.92 -19.19 -71.11
CA GLU A 443 -17.99 -17.75 -71.39
C GLU A 443 -17.58 -17.36 -72.84
N LYS A 444 -17.34 -18.35 -73.71
CA LYS A 444 -16.95 -18.13 -75.12
C LYS A 444 -18.07 -18.27 -76.15
N LEU A 445 -19.33 -18.41 -75.75
CA LEU A 445 -20.43 -18.67 -76.69
C LEU A 445 -21.66 -17.74 -76.59
N ASP A 446 -21.53 -16.53 -76.04
CA ASP A 446 -22.62 -15.53 -76.14
C ASP A 446 -22.16 -14.10 -76.48
N GLY A 447 -20.99 -13.99 -77.13
CA GLY A 447 -20.56 -12.77 -77.80
C GLY A 447 -21.03 -12.76 -79.26
N GLY A 448 -22.34 -12.57 -79.49
CA GLY A 448 -22.87 -12.65 -80.86
C GLY A 448 -24.32 -12.22 -81.06
N GLN A 449 -24.77 -11.14 -80.43
CA GLN A 449 -25.93 -10.39 -80.96
C GLN A 449 -25.58 -8.91 -81.10
N GLU A 450 -25.28 -8.53 -82.35
CA GLU A 450 -25.26 -7.15 -82.82
C GLU A 450 -26.62 -6.47 -82.60
N PRO A 451 -26.65 -5.21 -82.14
CA PRO A 451 -27.85 -4.40 -82.18
C PRO A 451 -28.14 -4.00 -83.63
N LYS A 452 -29.30 -4.44 -84.16
CA LYS A 452 -29.83 -3.95 -85.44
C LYS A 452 -30.21 -2.48 -85.31
N SER A 453 -29.65 -1.68 -86.20
CA SER A 453 -30.10 -0.32 -86.51
C SER A 453 -31.48 -0.34 -87.17
N GLY A 454 -32.40 0.43 -86.60
CA GLY A 454 -33.72 0.77 -87.12
C GLY A 454 -34.22 2.01 -86.40
#